data_AF-A0A1E1WUY1-F1
#
_entry.id   AF-A0A1E1WUY1-F1
#
_cell.length_a   1.000
_cell.length_b   1.000
_cell.length_c   1.000
_cell.angle_alpha   90.00
_cell.angle_beta   90.00
_cell.angle_gamma   90.00
#
_symmetry.space_group_name_H-M   'P 1'
#
loop_
_entity.id
_entity.type
_entity.pdbx_description
1 polymer ?
#
loop_
_entity_poly.entity_id
_entity_poly.type
_entity_poly.pdbx_seq_one_letter_code
_entity_poly.pdbx_strand_id
1 'polypeptide(L)'
;MAYKYREDLVGKRFLSVSGVTKINVNKVSEWGWKAGVIRAASLKDNKNKELQVLVEYDGVDWQRREWVAVYSRRTFRVFLVERTLVWAPRTYEGKEVKWPALTFSPLAADLTLQADCQPVEFLHDQHLQFLDYADLQPYQEWDSQQAGAEAGVDAGVLSAVSSEAAEWRSIQDGQRILTTTPS
;
A
#
# COMPACT_ATOMS: atom_id res chain seq x y z
N MET A 1 8.03 5.59 -19.72
CA MET A 1 8.43 4.21 -19.40
C MET A 1 7.58 3.74 -18.23
N ALA A 2 6.90 2.61 -18.31
CA ALA A 2 6.07 2.10 -17.21
C ALA A 2 6.96 1.42 -16.18
N TYR A 3 6.96 1.89 -14.92
CA TYR A 3 7.66 1.24 -13.82
C TYR A 3 7.14 -0.21 -13.68
N LYS A 4 8.03 -1.20 -13.77
CA LYS A 4 7.70 -2.62 -13.59
C LYS A 4 7.61 -2.91 -12.09
N TYR A 5 6.41 -3.25 -11.62
CA TYR A 5 6.11 -3.52 -10.21
C TYR A 5 6.77 -4.81 -9.73
N ARG A 6 7.19 -4.84 -8.46
CA ARG A 6 7.70 -6.05 -7.78
C ARG A 6 6.62 -7.14 -7.72
N GLU A 7 6.94 -8.38 -8.10
CA GLU A 7 6.01 -9.52 -8.02
C GLU A 7 6.05 -10.24 -6.66
N ASP A 8 7.19 -10.21 -5.97
CA ASP A 8 7.35 -10.87 -4.68
C ASP A 8 6.54 -10.15 -3.57
N LEU A 9 5.85 -10.92 -2.74
CA LEU A 9 4.96 -10.40 -1.69
C LEU A 9 5.71 -9.97 -0.43
N VAL A 10 6.90 -10.51 -0.16
CA VAL A 10 7.54 -10.40 1.15
C VAL A 10 8.13 -9.00 1.37
N GLY A 11 7.65 -8.27 2.36
CA GLY A 11 8.08 -6.90 2.66
C GLY A 11 7.24 -5.85 1.94
N LYS A 12 6.22 -6.26 1.17
CA LYS A 12 5.18 -5.35 0.70
C LYS A 12 4.19 -5.03 1.80
N ARG A 13 3.61 -3.84 1.74
CA ARG A 13 2.45 -3.49 2.55
C ARG A 13 1.19 -4.20 2.05
N PHE A 14 0.28 -4.51 2.96
CA PHE A 14 -1.02 -5.09 2.63
C PHE A 14 -2.14 -4.34 3.35
N LEU A 15 -3.33 -4.38 2.75
CA LEU A 15 -4.58 -3.95 3.36
C LEU A 15 -5.55 -5.12 3.36
N SER A 16 -6.28 -5.33 4.44
CA SER A 16 -7.22 -6.44 4.55
C SER A 16 -8.51 -6.07 5.26
N VAL A 17 -9.59 -6.74 4.85
CA VAL A 17 -10.90 -6.70 5.48
C VAL A 17 -11.29 -8.13 5.83
N SER A 18 -11.63 -8.36 7.09
CA SER A 18 -11.93 -9.70 7.60
C SER A 18 -13.19 -10.30 6.98
N GLY A 19 -13.13 -11.60 6.66
CA GLY A 19 -14.22 -12.41 6.11
C GLY A 19 -15.49 -12.44 6.97
N VAL A 20 -15.33 -12.32 8.29
CA VAL A 20 -16.45 -12.42 9.26
C VAL A 20 -17.18 -11.11 9.50
N THR A 21 -16.64 -9.98 9.03
CA THR A 21 -17.23 -8.66 9.26
C THR A 21 -18.37 -8.42 8.28
N LYS A 22 -19.52 -7.94 8.79
CA LYS A 22 -20.59 -7.42 7.95
C LYS A 22 -20.18 -6.03 7.46
N ILE A 23 -20.15 -5.86 6.14
CA ILE A 23 -19.73 -4.61 5.50
C ILE A 23 -20.89 -4.02 4.70
N ASN A 24 -20.93 -2.69 4.61
CA ASN A 24 -21.83 -1.98 3.70
C ASN A 24 -21.08 -1.70 2.40
N VAL A 25 -21.48 -2.36 1.32
CA VAL A 25 -20.78 -2.27 0.02
C VAL A 25 -20.68 -0.84 -0.54
N ASN A 26 -21.56 0.07 -0.10
CA ASN A 26 -21.58 1.47 -0.54
C ASN A 26 -20.67 2.39 0.30
N LYS A 27 -20.03 1.87 1.35
CA LYS A 27 -19.22 2.63 2.32
C LYS A 27 -17.87 1.96 2.54
N VAL A 28 -17.07 1.88 1.47
CA VAL A 28 -15.77 1.18 1.44
C VAL A 28 -14.83 1.69 2.53
N SER A 29 -14.80 2.99 2.78
CA SER A 29 -13.95 3.61 3.79
C SER A 29 -14.23 3.15 5.22
N GLU A 30 -15.41 2.60 5.49
CA GLU A 30 -15.82 2.12 6.82
C GLU A 30 -15.54 0.63 7.05
N TRP A 31 -14.94 -0.09 6.09
CA TRP A 31 -14.73 -1.55 6.16
C TRP A 31 -13.60 -1.99 7.09
N GLY A 32 -13.58 -1.57 8.36
CA GLY A 32 -12.71 -2.13 9.40
C GLY A 32 -11.29 -2.51 8.96
N TRP A 33 -10.65 -1.66 8.15
CA TRP A 33 -9.44 -1.98 7.41
C TRP A 33 -8.27 -2.25 8.37
N LYS A 34 -7.50 -3.28 8.06
CA LYS A 34 -6.24 -3.58 8.76
C LYS A 34 -5.09 -3.50 7.78
N ALA A 35 -4.04 -2.78 8.19
CA ALA A 35 -2.81 -2.64 7.44
C ALA A 35 -1.65 -3.38 8.12
N GLY A 36 -0.59 -3.63 7.35
CA GLY A 36 0.59 -4.30 7.86
C GLY A 36 1.58 -4.67 6.76
N VAL A 37 2.56 -5.50 7.12
CA VAL A 37 3.61 -5.97 6.22
C VAL A 37 3.59 -7.48 6.11
N ILE A 38 3.74 -7.99 4.89
CA ILE A 38 3.92 -9.42 4.64
C ILE A 38 5.36 -9.81 4.99
N ARG A 39 5.56 -10.77 5.90
CA ARG A 39 6.90 -11.18 6.37
C ARG A 39 7.42 -12.45 5.70
N ALA A 40 6.52 -13.30 5.22
CA ALA A 40 6.85 -14.52 4.47
C ALA A 40 5.66 -14.97 3.62
N ALA A 41 5.92 -15.78 2.59
CA ALA A 41 4.91 -16.46 1.79
C ALA A 41 5.24 -17.95 1.76
N SER A 42 4.22 -18.82 1.83
CA SER A 42 4.41 -20.27 1.81
C SER A 42 4.73 -20.80 0.40
N LEU A 43 4.30 -20.09 -0.64
CA LEU A 43 4.44 -20.45 -2.04
C LEU A 43 4.92 -19.24 -2.85
N LYS A 44 5.66 -19.49 -3.94
CA LYS A 44 6.07 -18.45 -4.89
C LYS A 44 4.95 -18.02 -5.85
N ASP A 45 4.02 -18.93 -6.16
CA ASP A 45 2.90 -18.62 -7.03
C ASP A 45 1.81 -17.89 -6.25
N ASN A 46 1.73 -16.58 -6.48
CA ASN A 46 0.75 -15.70 -5.85
C ASN A 46 -0.69 -16.06 -6.21
N LYS A 47 -0.95 -16.82 -7.29
CA LYS A 47 -2.31 -17.18 -7.73
C LYS A 47 -2.81 -18.50 -7.13
N ASN A 48 -1.94 -19.25 -6.47
CA ASN A 48 -2.30 -20.53 -5.89
C ASN A 48 -3.29 -20.33 -4.71
N LYS A 49 -4.40 -21.06 -4.73
CA LYS A 49 -5.47 -20.94 -3.72
C LYS A 49 -5.08 -21.43 -2.33
N GLU A 50 -4.00 -22.19 -2.23
CA GLU A 50 -3.41 -22.65 -0.96
C GLU A 50 -2.34 -21.68 -0.43
N LEU A 51 -2.13 -20.53 -1.10
CA LEU A 51 -1.18 -19.53 -0.64
C LEU A 51 -1.51 -19.05 0.78
N GLN A 52 -0.51 -19.15 1.64
CA GLN A 52 -0.51 -18.57 2.97
C GLN A 52 0.60 -17.54 3.06
N VAL A 53 0.36 -16.48 3.82
CA VAL A 53 1.35 -15.44 4.10
C VAL A 53 1.46 -15.21 5.59
N LEU A 54 2.67 -14.99 6.07
CA LEU A 54 2.92 -14.57 7.45
C LEU A 54 2.75 -13.05 7.49
N VAL A 55 1.77 -12.56 8.24
CA VAL A 55 1.49 -11.12 8.34
C VAL A 55 1.94 -10.55 9.68
N GLU A 56 2.40 -9.31 9.63
CA GLU A 56 2.64 -8.45 10.79
C GLU A 56 1.74 -7.23 10.66
N TYR A 57 0.78 -7.07 11.57
CA TYR A 57 -0.14 -5.93 11.54
C TYR A 57 0.50 -4.69 12.17
N ASP A 58 0.15 -3.51 11.65
CA ASP A 58 0.64 -2.25 12.21
C ASP A 58 0.17 -2.07 13.66
N GLY A 59 1.06 -1.56 14.51
CA GLY A 59 0.78 -1.33 15.94
C GLY A 59 0.62 -2.62 16.77
N VAL A 60 0.89 -3.79 16.22
CA VAL A 60 0.81 -5.08 16.90
C VAL A 60 2.21 -5.66 17.12
N ASP A 61 2.44 -6.25 18.29
CA ASP A 61 3.72 -6.89 18.63
C ASP A 61 4.08 -8.00 17.62
N TRP A 62 5.37 -8.06 17.23
CA TRP A 62 5.88 -9.01 16.26
C TRP A 62 5.65 -10.49 16.64
N GLN A 63 5.51 -10.79 17.93
CA GLN A 63 5.21 -12.14 18.42
C GLN A 63 3.79 -12.61 18.04
N ARG A 64 2.91 -11.67 17.68
CA ARG A 64 1.54 -11.95 17.23
C ARG A 64 1.44 -12.14 15.71
N ARG A 65 2.56 -12.19 14.99
CA ARG A 65 2.58 -12.57 13.58
C ARG A 65 1.85 -13.90 13.40
N GLU A 66 1.03 -13.96 12.37
CA GLU A 66 0.20 -15.13 12.10
C GLU A 66 0.25 -15.51 10.62
N TRP A 67 0.17 -16.81 10.35
CA TRP A 67 -0.01 -17.33 9.00
C TRP A 67 -1.48 -17.25 8.63
N VAL A 68 -1.79 -16.54 7.56
CA VAL A 68 -3.16 -16.36 7.06
C VAL A 68 -3.32 -16.96 5.67
N ALA A 69 -4.44 -17.66 5.46
CA ALA A 69 -4.83 -18.17 4.15
C ALA A 69 -5.47 -17.05 3.33
N VAL A 70 -4.73 -16.52 2.35
CA VAL A 70 -5.09 -15.32 1.59
C VAL A 70 -6.41 -15.50 0.83
N TYR A 71 -6.57 -16.65 0.16
CA TYR A 71 -7.73 -16.93 -0.69
C TYR A 71 -8.94 -17.52 0.05
N SER A 72 -8.82 -17.76 1.35
CA SER A 72 -9.92 -18.27 2.16
C SER A 72 -10.91 -17.14 2.45
N ARG A 73 -12.13 -17.26 1.93
CA ARG A 73 -13.24 -16.32 2.20
C ARG A 73 -13.61 -16.23 3.69
N ARG A 74 -13.26 -17.25 4.48
CA ARG A 74 -13.47 -17.22 5.94
C ARG A 74 -12.47 -16.27 6.62
N THR A 75 -11.29 -16.09 6.01
CA THR A 75 -10.22 -15.24 6.53
C THR A 75 -10.44 -13.80 6.09
N PHE A 76 -10.57 -13.58 4.77
CA PHE A 76 -10.66 -12.23 4.20
C PHE A 76 -11.81 -12.11 3.18
N ARG A 77 -12.50 -10.98 3.23
CA ARG A 77 -13.32 -10.49 2.11
C ARG A 77 -12.42 -9.86 1.07
N VAL A 78 -11.48 -9.04 1.52
CA VAL A 78 -10.54 -8.31 0.68
C VAL A 78 -9.15 -8.43 1.29
N PHE A 79 -8.16 -8.72 0.43
CA PHE A 79 -6.74 -8.70 0.72
C PHE A 79 -6.03 -8.04 -0.46
N LEU A 80 -5.56 -6.82 -0.23
CA LEU A 80 -4.85 -6.01 -1.20
C LEU A 80 -3.36 -5.97 -0.84
N VAL A 81 -2.53 -5.86 -1.86
CA VAL A 81 -1.07 -5.78 -1.72
C VAL A 81 -0.59 -4.54 -2.45
N GLU A 82 0.37 -3.87 -1.85
CA GLU A 82 1.09 -2.73 -2.41
C GLU A 82 1.47 -2.96 -3.88
N ARG A 83 1.09 -1.99 -4.72
CA ARG A 83 1.33 -2.00 -6.16
C ARG A 83 2.38 -0.97 -6.56
N THR A 84 2.11 0.30 -6.31
CA THR A 84 2.96 1.42 -6.76
C THR A 84 2.78 2.67 -5.94
N LEU A 85 3.75 3.57 -6.07
CA LEU A 85 3.72 4.91 -5.53
C LEU A 85 3.05 5.91 -6.50
N VAL A 86 2.21 6.78 -5.97
CA VAL A 86 1.54 7.88 -6.67
C VAL A 86 1.63 9.16 -5.85
N TRP A 87 1.48 10.32 -6.50
CA TRP A 87 1.12 11.56 -5.85
C TRP A 87 -0.39 11.57 -5.59
N ALA A 88 -0.78 11.67 -4.33
CA ALA A 88 -2.18 11.72 -3.91
C ALA A 88 -2.48 13.06 -3.20
N PRO A 89 -3.62 13.71 -3.49
CA PRO A 89 -4.04 14.91 -2.78
C PRO A 89 -4.28 14.62 -1.30
N ARG A 90 -3.86 15.56 -0.45
CA ARG A 90 -3.99 15.49 1.00
C ARG A 90 -4.16 16.89 1.59
N THR A 91 -4.97 17.00 2.63
CA THR A 91 -4.97 18.18 3.48
C THR A 91 -4.02 17.97 4.66
N TYR A 92 -2.94 18.74 4.73
CA TYR A 92 -1.98 18.69 5.83
C TYR A 92 -1.94 20.04 6.55
N GLU A 93 -2.29 20.05 7.84
CA GLU A 93 -2.37 21.28 8.65
C GLU A 93 -3.19 22.40 7.98
N GLY A 94 -4.30 22.03 7.31
CA GLY A 94 -5.17 22.97 6.60
C GLY A 94 -4.68 23.40 5.22
N LYS A 95 -3.56 22.88 4.73
CA LYS A 95 -2.99 23.16 3.41
C LYS A 95 -3.29 22.02 2.45
N GLU A 96 -3.70 22.34 1.23
CA GLU A 96 -3.85 21.36 0.16
C GLU A 96 -2.48 21.08 -0.47
N VAL A 97 -2.03 19.83 -0.38
CA VAL A 97 -0.75 19.35 -0.88
C VAL A 97 -0.94 18.03 -1.59
N LYS A 98 0.10 17.57 -2.30
CA LYS A 98 0.15 16.20 -2.81
C LYS A 98 1.33 15.48 -2.20
N TRP A 99 1.06 14.34 -1.58
CA TRP A 99 2.10 13.52 -0.96
C TRP A 99 2.22 12.15 -1.61
N PRO A 100 3.41 11.52 -1.54
CA PRO A 100 3.60 10.15 -2.02
C PRO A 100 2.74 9.17 -1.22
N ALA A 101 1.91 8.41 -1.93
CA ALA A 101 1.03 7.40 -1.36
C ALA A 101 1.09 6.08 -2.14
N LEU A 102 0.95 4.98 -1.43
CA LEU A 102 0.88 3.63 -1.99
C LEU A 102 -0.53 3.36 -2.49
N THR A 103 -0.60 2.80 -3.69
CA THR A 103 -1.80 2.17 -4.22
C THR A 103 -1.72 0.67 -4.05
N PHE A 104 -2.87 0.01 -4.06
CA PHE A 104 -2.95 -1.42 -3.81
C PHE A 104 -3.63 -2.16 -4.97
N SER A 105 -3.24 -3.41 -5.15
CA SER A 105 -3.89 -4.34 -6.09
C SER A 105 -4.50 -5.52 -5.33
N PRO A 106 -5.70 -5.98 -5.72
CA PRO A 106 -6.34 -7.10 -5.05
C PRO A 106 -5.58 -8.40 -5.34
N LEU A 107 -5.15 -9.07 -4.27
CA LEU A 107 -4.65 -10.44 -4.35
C LEU A 107 -5.79 -11.43 -4.18
N ALA A 108 -6.71 -11.15 -3.25
CA ALA A 108 -8.00 -11.84 -3.10
C ALA A 108 -9.09 -10.80 -2.79
N ALA A 109 -10.19 -10.81 -3.52
CA ALA A 109 -11.35 -9.96 -3.24
C ALA A 109 -12.64 -10.69 -3.63
N ASP A 110 -13.63 -10.66 -2.76
CA ASP A 110 -14.99 -11.14 -3.02
C ASP A 110 -15.88 -10.09 -3.71
N LEU A 111 -15.41 -8.84 -3.76
CA LEU A 111 -16.12 -7.67 -4.26
C LEU A 111 -15.18 -6.79 -5.10
N THR A 112 -15.75 -6.03 -6.02
CA THR A 112 -15.02 -5.05 -6.83
C THR A 112 -14.98 -3.71 -6.10
N LEU A 113 -13.78 -3.15 -5.91
CA LEU A 113 -13.61 -1.78 -5.43
C LEU A 113 -13.99 -0.80 -6.54
N GLN A 114 -14.80 0.20 -6.21
CA GLN A 114 -15.25 1.22 -7.17
C GLN A 114 -14.11 2.20 -7.47
N ALA A 115 -14.00 2.65 -8.72
CA ALA A 115 -12.86 3.47 -9.17
C ALA A 115 -12.77 4.84 -8.49
N ASP A 116 -13.90 5.37 -8.02
CA ASP A 116 -14.06 6.61 -7.27
C ASP A 116 -13.74 6.45 -5.76
N CYS A 117 -13.41 5.24 -5.32
CA CYS A 117 -13.13 4.94 -3.90
C CYS A 117 -11.96 3.95 -3.75
N GLN A 118 -10.81 4.30 -4.31
CA GLN A 118 -9.60 3.51 -4.22
C GLN A 118 -8.85 3.78 -2.90
N PRO A 119 -8.46 2.73 -2.15
CA PRO A 119 -7.63 2.92 -0.96
C PRO A 119 -6.22 3.34 -1.37
N VAL A 120 -5.73 4.39 -0.72
CA VAL A 120 -4.36 4.88 -0.81
C VAL A 120 -3.79 5.09 0.58
N GLU A 121 -2.53 4.78 0.77
CA GLU A 121 -1.88 4.94 2.08
C GLU A 121 -0.63 5.80 1.94
N PHE A 122 -0.59 6.92 2.65
CA PHE A 122 0.54 7.84 2.58
C PHE A 122 1.79 7.22 3.19
N LEU A 123 2.94 7.36 2.51
CA LEU A 123 4.19 6.74 2.98
C LEU A 123 4.64 7.26 4.35
N HIS A 124 4.46 8.56 4.59
CA HIS A 124 5.04 9.25 5.73
C HIS A 124 4.39 8.88 7.06
N ASP A 125 3.07 8.85 7.10
CA ASP A 125 2.28 8.67 8.32
C ASP A 125 1.41 7.43 8.30
N GLN A 126 1.48 6.63 7.22
CA GLN A 126 0.65 5.45 7.00
C GLN A 126 -0.86 5.75 7.06
N HIS A 127 -1.24 7.00 6.80
CA HIS A 127 -2.64 7.39 6.82
C HIS A 127 -3.37 6.79 5.61
N LEU A 128 -4.40 6.00 5.88
CA LEU A 128 -5.24 5.39 4.86
C LEU A 128 -6.37 6.35 4.46
N GLN A 129 -6.43 6.69 3.17
CA GLN A 129 -7.47 7.52 2.57
C GLN A 129 -8.12 6.80 1.38
N PHE A 130 -9.33 7.22 1.01
CA PHE A 130 -10.06 6.69 -0.14
C PHE A 130 -10.30 7.84 -1.12
N LEU A 131 -9.78 7.70 -2.34
CA LEU A 131 -9.77 8.74 -3.36
C LEU A 131 -10.25 8.21 -4.71
N ASP A 132 -10.69 9.11 -5.58
CA ASP A 132 -10.93 8.78 -6.96
C ASP A 132 -9.59 8.48 -7.65
N TYR A 133 -9.56 7.40 -8.43
CA TYR A 133 -8.41 7.06 -9.26
C TYR A 133 -8.01 8.23 -10.19
N ALA A 134 -8.97 9.05 -10.64
CA ALA A 134 -8.72 10.23 -11.47
C ALA A 134 -7.88 11.32 -10.76
N ASP A 135 -7.90 11.37 -9.43
CA ASP A 135 -7.14 12.34 -8.64
C ASP A 135 -5.68 11.91 -8.41
N LEU A 136 -5.35 10.65 -8.72
CA LEU A 136 -4.03 10.07 -8.49
C LEU A 136 -3.10 10.36 -9.68
N GLN A 137 -1.89 10.84 -9.37
CA GLN A 137 -0.89 11.13 -10.39
C GLN A 137 0.31 10.19 -10.24
N PRO A 138 0.88 9.63 -11.33
CA PRO A 138 2.05 8.76 -11.21
C PRO A 138 3.22 9.47 -10.55
N TYR A 139 3.85 8.84 -9.56
CA TYR A 139 5.07 9.35 -8.93
C TYR A 139 6.28 8.98 -9.80
N GLN A 140 6.98 9.98 -10.35
CA GLN A 140 8.21 9.78 -11.13
C GLN A 140 9.44 10.27 -10.38
N GLU A 141 9.38 11.52 -9.93
CA GLU A 141 10.41 12.20 -9.15
C GLU A 141 9.79 13.03 -8.03
N TRP A 142 10.65 13.43 -7.09
CA TRP A 142 10.27 14.28 -5.97
C TRP A 142 10.06 15.71 -6.46
N ASP A 143 8.95 16.32 -6.04
CA ASP A 143 8.59 17.71 -6.32
C ASP A 143 8.18 18.38 -5.00
N SER A 144 9.04 19.28 -4.52
CA SER A 144 8.81 19.99 -3.25
C SER A 144 7.67 21.00 -3.34
N GLN A 145 7.39 21.58 -4.51
CA GLN A 145 6.26 22.51 -4.66
C GLN A 145 4.94 21.75 -4.52
N GLN A 146 4.81 20.58 -5.17
CA GLN A 146 3.64 19.71 -5.00
C GLN A 146 3.47 19.22 -3.56
N ALA A 147 4.57 18.92 -2.88
CA ALA A 147 4.56 18.48 -1.48
C ALA A 147 4.23 19.59 -0.47
N GLY A 148 4.13 20.85 -0.91
CA GLY A 148 3.68 21.98 -0.09
C GLY A 148 4.78 22.91 0.40
N ALA A 149 5.95 22.95 -0.25
CA ALA A 149 7.03 23.89 0.11
C ALA A 149 6.55 25.35 0.11
N GLU A 150 5.77 25.76 -0.88
CA GLU A 150 5.22 27.13 -0.96
C GLU A 150 3.96 27.32 -0.13
N ALA A 151 3.28 26.22 0.22
CA ALA A 151 2.18 26.25 1.17
C ALA A 151 2.67 26.40 2.63
N GLY A 152 3.99 26.42 2.86
CA GLY A 152 4.60 26.59 4.18
C GLY A 152 4.59 25.30 5.01
N VAL A 153 4.63 24.12 4.36
CA VAL A 153 4.92 22.86 5.07
C VAL A 153 6.35 22.91 5.60
N ASP A 154 6.55 22.41 6.82
CA ASP A 154 7.87 22.39 7.47
C ASP A 154 8.93 21.66 6.61
N ALA A 155 10.13 22.24 6.54
CA ALA A 155 11.21 21.71 5.71
C ALA A 155 11.72 20.34 6.18
N GLY A 156 11.68 20.07 7.49
CA GLY A 156 12.01 18.77 8.06
C GLY A 156 11.02 17.70 7.63
N VAL A 157 9.72 18.02 7.64
CA VAL A 157 8.67 17.14 7.12
C VAL A 157 8.88 16.85 5.63
N LEU A 158 9.10 17.89 4.82
CA LEU A 158 9.36 17.71 3.38
C LEU A 158 10.59 16.83 3.11
N SER A 159 11.65 17.00 3.90
CA SER A 159 12.85 16.17 3.81
C SER A 159 12.57 14.71 4.17
N ALA A 160 11.76 14.45 5.21
CA ALA A 160 11.38 13.10 5.62
C ALA A 160 10.55 12.41 4.53
N VAL A 161 9.48 13.08 4.04
CA VAL A 161 8.60 12.58 2.98
C VAL A 161 9.41 12.25 1.70
N SER A 162 10.35 13.12 1.33
CA SER A 162 11.24 12.91 0.18
C SER A 162 12.14 11.69 0.37
N SER A 163 12.73 11.55 1.58
CA SER A 163 13.62 10.44 1.92
C SER A 163 12.89 9.10 1.90
N GLU A 164 11.68 9.04 2.44
CA GLU A 164 10.85 7.82 2.46
C GLU A 164 10.43 7.40 1.04
N ALA A 165 10.06 8.36 0.20
CA ALA A 165 9.77 8.09 -1.21
C ALA A 165 11.02 7.63 -2.00
N ALA A 166 12.20 8.15 -1.65
CA ALA A 166 13.47 7.69 -2.23
C ALA A 166 13.87 6.30 -1.74
N GLU A 167 13.66 6.00 -0.47
CA GLU A 167 13.89 4.67 0.12
C GLU A 167 12.97 3.63 -0.52
N TRP A 168 11.67 3.93 -0.64
CA TRP A 168 10.72 3.05 -1.30
C TRP A 168 11.17 2.72 -2.74
N ARG A 169 11.57 3.73 -3.52
CA ARG A 169 12.12 3.52 -4.88
C ARG A 169 13.36 2.63 -4.85
N SER A 170 14.28 2.90 -3.94
CA SER A 170 15.51 2.11 -3.77
C SER A 170 15.22 0.65 -3.42
N ILE A 171 14.19 0.36 -2.64
CA ILE A 171 13.75 -1.01 -2.34
C ILE A 171 13.20 -1.70 -3.59
N GLN A 172 12.40 -0.99 -4.40
CA GLN A 172 11.89 -1.55 -5.66
C GLN A 172 13.03 -1.85 -6.65
N ASP A 173 14.04 -0.98 -6.74
CA ASP A 173 15.20 -1.16 -7.60
C ASP A 173 16.22 -2.17 -7.06
N GLY A 174 16.47 -2.22 -5.76
CA GLY A 174 17.48 -3.07 -5.13
C GLY A 174 17.16 -4.56 -5.25
N GLN A 175 15.89 -4.94 -5.21
CA GLN A 175 15.49 -6.33 -5.47
C GLN A 175 15.60 -6.73 -6.95
N ARG A 176 15.68 -5.76 -7.86
CA ARG A 176 16.02 -6.02 -9.26
C ARG A 176 17.42 -6.61 -9.36
N ILE A 177 18.37 -6.13 -8.54
CA ILE A 177 19.77 -6.57 -8.60
C ILE A 177 19.93 -8.01 -8.09
N LEU A 178 19.18 -8.39 -7.05
CA LEU A 178 19.21 -9.74 -6.47
C LEU A 178 18.50 -10.80 -7.33
N THR A 179 17.62 -10.39 -8.25
CA THR A 179 16.87 -11.31 -9.12
C THR A 179 17.47 -11.45 -10.52
N THR A 180 18.47 -10.65 -10.89
CA THR A 180 19.12 -10.69 -12.21
C THR A 180 20.50 -11.34 -12.22
N THR A 181 20.93 -12.03 -11.16
CA THR A 181 22.19 -12.78 -11.22
C THR A 181 22.03 -13.96 -12.19
N PRO A 182 22.74 -14.00 -13.33
CA PRO A 182 22.65 -15.12 -14.25
C PRO A 182 23.23 -16.36 -13.57
N SER A 183 22.54 -17.51 -13.71
CA SER A 183 23.15 -18.82 -13.49
C SER A 183 24.10 -19.17 -14.62
#